data_AF-A0A7W1QES0-F1
#
_entry.id   AF-A0A7W1QES0-F1
#
_cell.length_a   1.000
_cell.length_b   1.000
_cell.length_c   1.000
_cell.angle_alpha   90.00
_cell.angle_beta   90.00
_cell.angle_gamma   90.00
#
_symmetry.space_group_name_H-M   'P 1'
#
loop_
_entity.id
_entity.type
_entity.pdbx_description
1 polymer ?
#
loop_
_entity_poly.entity_id
_entity_poly.type
_entity_poly.pdbx_seq_one_letter_code
_entity_poly.pdbx_strand_id
1 'polypeptide(L)' 'MAADLSTCDRCGRPVPASNNPEFAKWVITKDDSGRVAGMRCPRCQAAEPGEQ' A
#
# COMPACT_ATOMS: atom_id res chain seq x y z
N MET A 1 -1.88 -17.64 2.23
CA MET A 1 -0.60 -16.89 2.14
C MET A 1 -0.79 -15.55 2.83
N ALA A 2 0.17 -15.10 3.64
CA ALA A 2 0.12 -13.76 4.24
C ALA A 2 0.32 -12.72 3.12
N ALA A 3 -0.41 -11.61 3.19
CA ALA A 3 -0.20 -10.49 2.28
C ALA A 3 1.23 -9.95 2.45
N ASP A 4 1.94 -9.73 1.34
CA ASP A 4 3.25 -9.07 1.40
C ASP A 4 3.04 -7.59 1.71
N LEU A 5 3.47 -7.18 2.90
CA LEU A 5 3.48 -5.78 3.34
C LEU A 5 4.88 -5.16 3.20
N SER A 6 5.78 -5.88 2.54
CA SER A 6 7.16 -5.45 2.29
C SER A 6 7.29 -4.64 1.01
N THR A 7 6.34 -4.78 0.09
CA THR A 7 6.33 -4.08 -1.20
C THR A 7 4.94 -3.55 -1.56
N CYS A 8 4.90 -2.59 -2.48
CA CYS A 8 3.68 -2.08 -3.05
C CYS A 8 3.05 -3.15 -3.94
N ASP A 9 1.81 -3.52 -3.65
CA ASP A 9 1.06 -4.51 -4.43
C ASP A 9 0.98 -4.14 -5.94
N ARG A 10 0.76 -2.85 -6.25
CA ARG A 10 0.61 -2.39 -7.65
C ARG A 10 1.90 -2.23 -8.45
N CYS A 11 2.98 -1.73 -7.84
CA CYS A 11 4.20 -1.35 -8.56
C CYS A 11 5.48 -2.06 -8.07
N GLY A 12 5.37 -2.95 -7.07
CA GLY A 12 6.49 -3.68 -6.50
C GLY A 12 7.50 -2.82 -5.73
N ARG A 13 7.24 -1.51 -5.53
CA ARG A 13 8.14 -0.62 -4.81
C ARG A 13 8.33 -1.12 -3.38
N PRO A 14 9.56 -1.20 -2.84
CA PRO A 14 9.76 -1.62 -1.46
C PRO A 14 9.17 -0.61 -0.46
N VAL A 15 8.51 -1.14 0.56
CA VAL A 15 7.95 -0.40 1.68
C VAL A 15 9.12 0.05 2.57
N PRO A 16 9.25 1.35 2.85
CA PRO A 16 10.29 1.84 3.75
C PRO A 16 10.02 1.36 5.18
N ALA A 17 11.07 1.29 6.01
CA ALA A 17 10.91 0.90 7.41
C ALA A 17 9.98 1.87 8.16
N SER A 18 9.27 1.39 9.19
CA SER A 18 8.25 2.17 9.93
C SER A 18 8.79 3.42 10.65
N ASN A 19 10.10 3.53 10.82
CA ASN A 19 10.76 4.74 11.33
C ASN A 19 10.95 5.84 10.27
N ASN A 20 10.70 5.55 8.99
CA ASN A 20 10.76 6.56 7.94
C ASN A 20 9.45 7.35 7.88
N PRO A 21 9.49 8.68 7.78
CA PRO A 21 8.29 9.49 7.61
C PRO A 21 7.56 9.18 6.29
N GLU A 22 8.27 8.61 5.31
CA GLU A 22 7.68 8.10 4.07
C GLU A 22 6.72 6.93 4.33
N PHE A 23 6.95 6.07 5.34
CA PHE A 23 6.08 4.94 5.67
C PHE A 23 4.67 5.38 6.04
N ALA A 24 4.53 6.53 6.72
CA ALA A 24 3.24 7.08 7.10
C ALA A 24 2.33 7.43 5.90
N LYS A 25 2.91 7.59 4.71
CA LYS A 25 2.17 7.86 3.48
C LYS A 25 1.63 6.60 2.80
N TRP A 26 2.09 5.43 3.21
CA TRP A 26 1.63 4.15 2.65
C TRP A 26 0.33 3.74 3.33
N VAL A 27 -0.54 3.09 2.58
CA VAL A 27 -1.81 2.57 3.12
C VAL A 27 -1.90 1.07 2.95
N ILE A 28 -2.52 0.44 3.94
CA ILE A 28 -2.85 -0.98 3.87
C ILE A 28 -4.12 -1.11 3.04
N THR A 29 -4.06 -1.89 1.98
CA THR A 29 -5.24 -2.26 1.18
C THR A 29 -5.89 -3.49 1.79
N LYS A 30 -7.23 -3.51 1.75
CA LYS A 30 -8.03 -4.64 2.19
C LYS A 30 -8.78 -5.22 1.01
N ASP A 31 -8.92 -6.54 0.99
CA ASP A 31 -9.80 -7.27 0.09
C ASP A 31 -11.28 -7.03 0.45
N ASP A 32 -12.20 -7.43 -0.43
CA ASP A 32 -13.66 -7.45 -0.20
C ASP A 32 -14.04 -8.12 1.13
N SER A 33 -13.29 -9.14 1.54
CA SER A 33 -13.46 -9.84 2.83
C SER A 33 -13.01 -9.00 4.05
N GLY A 34 -12.54 -7.77 3.87
CA GLY A 34 -11.99 -6.90 4.92
C GLY A 34 -10.60 -7.32 5.43
N ARG A 35 -9.99 -8.34 4.81
CA ARG A 35 -8.65 -8.83 5.17
C ARG A 35 -7.59 -7.99 4.49
N VAL A 36 -6.46 -7.82 5.15
CA VAL A 36 -5.30 -7.15 4.56
C VAL A 36 -4.87 -7.90 3.29
N ALA A 37 -4.96 -7.20 2.15
CA ALA A 37 -4.58 -7.71 0.84
C ALA A 37 -3.14 -7.33 0.49
N GLY A 38 -2.68 -6.16 0.93
CA GLY A 38 -1.32 -5.68 0.67
C GLY A 38 -1.09 -4.26 1.17
N MET A 39 -0.03 -3.63 0.64
CA MET A 39 0.27 -2.23 0.89
C MET A 39 0.34 -1.44 -0.41
N ARG A 40 -0.08 -0.18 -0.39
CA ARG A 40 -0.06 0.71 -1.55
C ARG A 40 0.78 1.94 -1.27
N CYS A 41 1.65 2.27 -2.22
CA CYS A 41 2.50 3.45 -2.14
C CYS A 41 1.73 4.72 -2.52
N PRO A 42 2.14 5.90 -2.01
CA PRO A 42 1.43 7.16 -2.24
C PRO A 42 1.28 7.52 -3.72
N ARG A 43 2.25 7.12 -4.55
CA ARG A 43 2.18 7.33 -6.01
C ARG A 43 1.08 6.50 -6.65
N CYS A 44 0.94 5.23 -6.25
CA CYS A 44 -0.11 4.34 -6.76
C CYS A 44 -1.48 4.63 -6.16
N GLN A 45 -1.54 5.29 -5.00
CA GLN A 45 -2.77 5.84 -4.43
C GLN A 45 -3.23 7.06 -5.22
N ALA A 46 -2.33 8.01 -5.49
CA ALA A 46 -2.64 9.21 -6.28
C ALA A 46 -2.99 8.92 -7.75
N ALA A 47 -2.56 7.76 -8.27
CA ALA A 47 -2.85 7.30 -9.62
C ALA A 47 -4.16 6.47 -9.72
N GLU A 48 -5.00 6.47 -8.69
CA GLU A 48 -6.40 6.02 -8.82
C GLU A 48 -7.20 7.17 -9.46
N PRO A 49 -7.70 7.05 -10.71
CA PRO A 49 -8.64 8.00 -11.26
C PRO A 49 -10.02 7.76 -10.62
N GLY A 50 -10.30 8.39 -9.48
CA GLY A 50 -11.63 8.28 -8.86
C GLY A 50 -11.62 8.74 -7.42
N GLU A 51 -11.85 10.04 -7.20
CA GLU A 51 -12.88 10.63 -6.34
C GLU A 51 -12.45 12.09 -6.05
N GLN A 52 -12.94 13.02 -6.87
CA GLN A 52 -13.19 14.41 -6.46
C GLN A 52 -14.69 14.62 -6.48
#